data_AF-A0A3C0UWU7-F1
#
_entry.id   AF-A0A3C0UWU7-F1
#
_cell.length_a   1.000
_cell.length_b   1.000
_cell.length_c   1.000
_cell.angle_alpha   90.00
_cell.angle_beta   90.00
_cell.angle_gamma   90.00
#
_symmetry.space_group_name_H-M   'P 1'
#
loop_
_entity.id
_entity.type
_entity.pdbx_description
1 polymer ?
#
loop_
_entity_poly.entity_id
_entity_poly.type
_entity_poly.pdbx_seq_one_letter_code
_entity_poly.pdbx_strand_id
1 'polypeptide(L)'
;AILSSMMLWAVYPMTQIYQHEEDAKRGDRTLSLLLGIRGTFFFTASIYSLTALGFWVYLPLQHFLLFIVLTSPTLVFFLNWFRKAWLDASQANFKNTMWLNLLASFGLNALFITLLILQK
;
A
#
# COMPACT_ATOMS: atom_id res chain seq x y z
N ALA A 1 -10.37 -4.49 13.27
CA ALA A 1 -11.19 -4.07 12.11
C ALA A 1 -10.73 -2.74 11.52
N ILE A 2 -10.63 -1.65 12.30
CA ILE A 2 -10.26 -0.32 11.77
C ILE A 2 -8.90 -0.31 11.08
N LEU A 3 -7.83 -0.78 11.75
CA LEU A 3 -6.47 -0.77 11.17
C LEU A 3 -6.38 -1.59 9.88
N SER A 4 -7.00 -2.77 9.84
CA SER A 4 -7.08 -3.58 8.62
C SER A 4 -7.88 -2.90 7.51
N SER A 5 -8.96 -2.16 7.83
CA SER A 5 -9.71 -1.37 6.84
C SER A 5 -8.88 -0.21 6.29
N MET A 6 -8.08 0.45 7.13
CA MET A 6 -7.18 1.52 6.69
C MET A 6 -6.11 1.02 5.73
N MET A 7 -5.60 -0.21 5.92
CA MET A 7 -4.69 -0.83 4.95
C MET A 7 -5.34 -1.01 3.58
N LEU A 8 -6.59 -1.48 3.54
CA LEU A 8 -7.35 -1.60 2.29
C LEU A 8 -7.55 -0.24 1.63
N TRP A 9 -7.88 0.79 2.42
CA TRP A 9 -8.03 2.16 1.92
C TRP A 9 -6.72 2.72 1.33
N ALA A 10 -5.58 2.46 1.95
CA ALA A 10 -4.29 2.88 1.42
C ALA A 10 -3.99 2.25 0.05
N VAL A 11 -4.31 0.96 -0.11
CA VAL A 11 -3.98 0.18 -1.32
C VAL A 11 -4.99 0.40 -2.44
N TYR A 12 -6.27 0.66 -2.13
CA TYR A 12 -7.33 0.76 -3.12
C TYR A 12 -7.04 1.75 -4.28
N PRO A 13 -6.65 3.02 -4.05
CA PRO A 13 -6.34 3.92 -5.17
C PRO A 13 -5.01 3.57 -5.87
N MET A 14 -4.11 2.83 -5.22
CA MET A 14 -2.89 2.32 -5.90
C MET A 14 -3.22 1.23 -6.91
N THR A 15 -4.24 0.41 -6.70
CA THR A 15 -4.62 -0.62 -7.68
C THR A 15 -5.12 0.00 -8.99
N GLN A 16 -5.59 1.25 -8.94
CA GLN A 16 -6.14 2.00 -10.07
C GLN A 16 -5.11 2.93 -10.74
N ILE A 17 -3.91 3.11 -10.17
CA ILE A 17 -2.97 4.17 -10.60
C ILE A 17 -2.48 4.05 -12.05
N TYR A 18 -2.49 2.84 -12.61
CA TYR A 18 -2.07 2.59 -13.98
C TYR A 18 -3.20 2.74 -15.01
N GLN A 19 -4.44 2.88 -14.54
CA GLN A 19 -5.65 2.84 -15.38
C GLN A 19 -6.17 4.24 -15.73
N HIS A 20 -5.43 5.31 -15.38
CA HIS A 20 -5.92 6.69 -15.50
C HIS A 20 -6.45 7.03 -16.90
N GLU A 21 -5.76 6.59 -17.95
CA GLU A 21 -6.21 6.84 -19.33
C GLU A 21 -7.47 6.04 -19.69
N GLU A 22 -7.53 4.76 -19.33
CA GLU A 22 -8.67 3.89 -19.62
C GLU A 22 -9.91 4.30 -18.85
N ASP A 23 -9.76 4.55 -17.54
CA ASP A 23 -10.80 5.01 -16.64
C ASP A 23 -11.37 6.35 -17.13
N ALA A 24 -10.51 7.31 -17.51
CA ALA A 24 -10.95 8.59 -18.05
C ALA A 24 -11.73 8.45 -19.36
N LYS A 25 -11.30 7.57 -20.28
CA LYS A 25 -12.01 7.30 -21.54
C LYS A 25 -13.38 6.67 -21.32
N ARG A 26 -13.53 5.86 -20.27
CA ARG A 26 -14.81 5.25 -19.87
C ARG A 26 -15.73 6.21 -19.12
N GLY A 27 -15.21 7.36 -18.71
CA GLY A 27 -15.93 8.34 -17.88
C GLY A 27 -15.94 7.97 -16.39
N ASP A 28 -15.10 7.04 -15.97
CA ASP A 28 -14.96 6.63 -14.57
C ASP A 28 -14.30 7.74 -13.76
N ARG A 29 -14.75 7.92 -12.51
CA ARG A 29 -14.18 8.88 -11.56
C ARG A 29 -13.58 8.13 -10.37
N THR A 30 -12.45 7.46 -10.61
CA THR A 30 -11.74 6.74 -9.55
C THR A 30 -11.02 7.70 -8.61
N LEU A 31 -10.81 7.30 -7.35
CA LEU A 31 -10.09 8.14 -6.39
C LEU A 31 -8.67 8.44 -6.87
N SER A 32 -8.02 7.45 -7.51
CA SER A 32 -6.70 7.59 -8.11
C SER A 32 -6.67 8.66 -9.21
N LEU A 33 -7.69 8.68 -10.08
CA LEU A 33 -7.82 9.68 -11.14
C LEU A 33 -8.04 11.08 -10.57
N LEU A 34 -8.89 11.22 -9.54
CA LEU A 34 -9.15 12.50 -8.87
C LEU A 34 -7.91 13.07 -8.16
N LEU A 35 -7.09 12.20 -7.57
CA LEU A 35 -5.84 12.58 -6.91
C LEU A 35 -4.68 12.79 -7.90
N GLY A 36 -4.77 12.22 -9.10
CA GLY A 36 -3.65 12.06 -10.02
C GLY A 36 -2.58 11.11 -9.48
N ILE A 37 -1.58 10.79 -10.31
CA ILE A 37 -0.53 9.81 -9.97
C ILE A 37 0.19 10.19 -8.68
N ARG A 38 0.66 11.44 -8.58
CA ARG A 38 1.41 11.91 -7.40
C ARG A 38 0.56 11.97 -6.14
N GLY A 39 -0.68 12.48 -6.26
CA GLY A 39 -1.60 12.53 -5.12
C GLY A 39 -1.96 11.14 -4.62
N THR A 40 -2.07 10.15 -5.51
CA THR A 40 -2.30 8.75 -5.15
C THR A 40 -1.17 8.21 -4.27
N PHE A 41 0.09 8.41 -4.67
CA PHE A 41 1.22 8.01 -3.82
C PHE A 41 1.21 8.71 -2.45
N PHE A 42 0.96 10.02 -2.40
CA PHE A 42 0.89 10.74 -1.12
C PHE A 42 -0.26 10.28 -0.24
N PHE A 43 -1.43 10.01 -0.82
CA PHE A 43 -2.57 9.48 -0.12
C PHE A 43 -2.24 8.12 0.50
N THR A 44 -1.71 7.20 -0.29
CA THR A 44 -1.29 5.87 0.20
C THR A 44 -0.23 5.98 1.29
N ALA A 45 0.80 6.81 1.10
CA ALA A 45 1.83 7.02 2.11
C ALA A 45 1.23 7.54 3.43
N SER A 46 0.32 8.51 3.36
CA SER A 46 -0.32 9.11 4.55
C SER A 46 -1.19 8.10 5.31
N ILE A 47 -2.06 7.36 4.61
CA ILE A 47 -2.91 6.35 5.25
C ILE A 47 -2.08 5.20 5.80
N TYR A 48 -1.04 4.76 5.07
CA TYR A 48 -0.16 3.68 5.54
C TYR A 48 0.65 4.11 6.78
N SER A 49 1.20 5.32 6.80
CA SER A 49 1.89 5.87 7.97
C SER A 49 0.97 5.98 9.19
N LEU A 50 -0.26 6.48 9.00
CA LEU A 50 -1.24 6.55 10.08
C LEU A 50 -1.62 5.15 10.59
N THR A 51 -1.74 4.18 9.69
CA THR A 51 -2.01 2.78 10.05
C THR A 51 -0.85 2.17 10.83
N ALA A 52 0.40 2.44 10.43
CA ALA A 52 1.59 1.98 11.14
C ALA A 52 1.67 2.58 12.54
N LEU A 53 1.36 3.88 12.71
CA LEU A 53 1.24 4.51 14.03
C LEU A 53 0.12 3.87 14.87
N GLY A 54 -1.01 3.53 14.25
CA GLY A 54 -2.08 2.79 14.91
C GLY A 54 -1.63 1.41 15.40
N PHE A 55 -0.87 0.67 14.59
CA PHE A 55 -0.28 -0.61 14.98
C PHE A 55 0.78 -0.47 16.08
N TRP A 56 1.57 0.60 16.08
CA TRP A 56 2.53 0.89 17.15
C TRP A 56 1.84 1.00 18.51
N VAL A 57 0.69 1.67 18.57
CA VAL A 57 -0.08 1.82 19.81
C VAL A 57 -0.82 0.54 20.18
N TYR A 58 -1.34 -0.20 19.20
CA TYR A 58 -2.22 -1.35 19.42
C TYR A 58 -1.48 -2.66 19.72
N LEU A 59 -0.30 -2.88 19.14
CA LEU A 59 0.42 -4.14 19.24
C LEU A 59 1.52 -4.09 20.31
N PRO A 60 1.79 -5.22 21.00
CA PRO A 60 3.03 -5.35 21.78
C PRO A 60 4.25 -5.13 20.88
N LEU A 61 5.32 -4.55 21.44
CA LEU A 61 6.52 -4.17 20.70
C LEU A 61 7.06 -5.30 19.80
N GLN A 62 7.11 -6.54 20.30
CA GLN A 62 7.58 -7.69 19.52
C GLN A 62 6.73 -7.97 18.26
N HIS A 63 5.40 -7.80 18.35
CA HIS A 63 4.48 -7.99 17.23
C HIS A 63 4.57 -6.82 16.24
N PHE A 64 4.79 -5.61 16.75
CA PHE A 64 5.02 -4.44 15.90
C PHE A 64 6.35 -4.54 15.14
N LEU A 65 7.43 -4.97 15.78
CA LEU A 65 8.71 -5.21 15.11
C LEU A 65 8.57 -6.27 14.01
N LEU A 66 7.82 -7.34 14.27
CA LEU A 66 7.49 -8.34 13.25
C LEU A 66 6.72 -7.73 12.08
N PHE A 67 5.72 -6.87 12.34
CA PHE A 67 5.00 -6.12 11.30
C PHE A 67 5.97 -5.29 10.45
N ILE A 68 6.87 -4.51 11.08
CA ILE A 68 7.85 -3.69 10.36
C ILE A 68 8.78 -4.55 9.50
N VAL A 69 9.33 -5.63 10.04
CA VAL A 69 10.23 -6.53 9.30
C VAL A 69 9.52 -7.13 8.08
N LEU A 70 8.32 -7.69 8.26
CA LEU A 70 7.59 -8.38 7.20
C LEU A 70 7.03 -7.44 6.13
N THR A 71 6.76 -6.18 6.47
CA THR A 71 6.23 -5.19 5.52
C THR A 71 7.29 -4.27 4.92
N SER A 72 8.52 -4.29 5.47
CA SER A 72 9.63 -3.48 4.97
C SER A 72 9.95 -3.67 3.48
N PRO A 73 9.87 -4.89 2.88
CA PRO A 73 10.14 -5.05 1.45
C PRO A 73 9.12 -4.28 0.59
N THR A 74 7.85 -4.30 1.00
CA THR A 74 6.77 -3.54 0.36
C THR A 74 7.01 -2.04 0.46
N LEU A 75 7.41 -1.55 1.64
CA LEU A 75 7.72 -0.13 1.84
C LEU A 75 8.91 0.32 0.98
N VAL A 76 10.00 -0.44 0.96
CA VAL A 76 11.18 -0.13 0.15
C VAL A 76 10.83 -0.12 -1.34
N PHE A 77 10.06 -1.11 -1.81
CA PHE A 77 9.57 -1.14 -3.18
C PHE A 77 8.70 0.09 -3.49
N PHE A 78 7.75 0.41 -2.61
CA PHE A 78 6.85 1.55 -2.75
C PHE A 78 7.61 2.87 -2.86
N LEU A 79 8.57 3.14 -1.97
CA LEU A 79 9.35 4.38 -1.99
C LEU A 79 10.20 4.50 -3.26
N ASN A 80 10.82 3.40 -3.68
CA ASN A 80 11.58 3.36 -4.94
C ASN A 80 10.69 3.58 -6.16
N TRP A 81 9.50 2.97 -6.17
CA TRP A 81 8.51 3.16 -7.23
C TRP A 81 7.99 4.59 -7.24
N PHE A 82 7.68 5.16 -6.07
CA PHE A 82 7.23 6.54 -5.95
C PHE A 82 8.26 7.50 -6.54
N ARG A 83 9.54 7.35 -6.20
CA ARG A 83 10.63 8.14 -6.79
C ARG A 83 10.66 8.02 -8.33
N LYS A 84 10.53 6.80 -8.86
CA LYS A 84 10.50 6.56 -10.31
C LYS A 84 9.30 7.23 -10.97
N ALA A 85 8.10 7.06 -10.41
CA ALA A 85 6.86 7.63 -10.91
C ALA A 85 6.80 9.17 -10.78
N TRP A 86 7.55 9.74 -9.84
CA TRP A 86 7.69 11.18 -9.70
C TRP A 86 8.41 11.81 -10.89
N LEU A 87 9.50 11.15 -11.32
CA LEU A 87 10.36 11.57 -12.42
C LEU A 87 9.74 11.20 -13.79
N ASP A 88 9.09 10.05 -13.87
CA ASP A 88 8.50 9.52 -15.09
C ASP A 88 7.13 8.88 -14.77
N ALA A 89 6.06 9.59 -15.15
CA ALA A 89 4.69 9.15 -14.91
C ALA A 89 4.37 7.80 -15.57
N SER A 90 5.08 7.39 -16.63
CA SER A 90 4.89 6.08 -17.28
C SER A 90 5.29 4.89 -16.38
N GLN A 91 6.01 5.16 -15.29
CA GLN A 91 6.32 4.17 -14.26
C GLN A 91 5.08 3.81 -13.42
N ALA A 92 4.02 4.62 -13.43
CA ALA A 92 2.72 4.24 -12.88
C ALA A 92 2.02 3.26 -13.83
N ASN A 93 2.56 2.04 -13.90
CA ASN A 93 2.15 1.00 -14.83
C ASN A 93 1.69 -0.27 -14.11
N PHE A 94 0.97 -1.12 -14.84
CA PHE A 94 0.43 -2.39 -14.34
C PHE A 94 1.47 -3.24 -13.64
N LYS A 95 2.68 -3.36 -14.20
CA LYS A 95 3.75 -4.20 -13.66
C LYS A 95 4.14 -3.76 -12.25
N ASN A 96 4.42 -2.49 -12.03
CA ASN A 96 4.78 -2.00 -10.71
C ASN A 96 3.62 -2.10 -9.72
N THR A 97 2.38 -1.86 -10.16
CA THR A 97 1.18 -2.06 -9.35
C THR A 97 1.04 -3.50 -8.88
N MET A 98 1.22 -4.47 -9.77
CA MET A 98 1.14 -5.90 -9.43
C MET A 98 2.26 -6.34 -8.48
N TRP A 99 3.48 -5.83 -8.67
CA TRP A 99 4.58 -6.09 -7.73
C TRP A 99 4.30 -5.54 -6.33
N LEU A 100 3.76 -4.31 -6.23
CA LEU A 100 3.36 -3.75 -4.94
C LEU A 100 2.32 -4.66 -4.26
N ASN A 101 1.28 -5.07 -4.99
CA ASN A 101 0.22 -5.93 -4.47
C ASN A 101 0.78 -7.29 -4.00
N LEU A 102 1.65 -7.92 -4.79
CA LEU A 102 2.26 -9.21 -4.43
C LEU A 102 3.06 -9.10 -3.14
N LEU A 103 3.95 -8.10 -3.04
CA LEU A 103 4.78 -7.88 -1.85
C LEU A 103 3.92 -7.56 -0.62
N ALA A 104 2.92 -6.68 -0.78
CA ALA A 104 2.00 -6.31 0.30
C ALA A 104 1.20 -7.52 0.80
N SER A 105 0.57 -8.27 -0.10
CA SER A 105 -0.20 -9.46 0.25
C SER A 105 0.68 -10.53 0.89
N PHE A 106 1.88 -10.76 0.38
CA PHE A 106 2.80 -11.74 0.99
C PHE A 106 3.19 -11.32 2.41
N GLY A 107 3.63 -10.07 2.61
CA GLY A 107 4.03 -9.56 3.92
C GLY A 107 2.91 -9.59 4.96
N LEU A 108 1.68 -9.22 4.58
CA LEU A 108 0.53 -9.24 5.49
C LEU A 108 0.04 -10.64 5.80
N ASN A 109 -0.01 -11.53 4.82
CA ASN A 109 -0.36 -12.93 5.07
C ASN A 109 0.67 -13.60 5.97
N ALA A 110 1.97 -13.39 5.72
CA ALA A 110 3.02 -13.89 6.59
C ALA A 110 2.85 -13.40 8.02
N LEU A 111 2.58 -12.10 8.21
CA LEU A 111 2.34 -11.52 9.53
C LEU A 111 1.16 -12.21 10.22
N PHE A 112 -0.02 -12.23 9.60
CA PHE A 112 -1.21 -12.79 10.25
C PHE A 112 -1.08 -14.28 10.53
N ILE A 113 -0.44 -15.05 9.65
CA ILE A 113 -0.15 -16.48 9.88
C ILE A 113 0.80 -16.63 11.07
N THR A 114 1.89 -15.86 11.14
CA THR A 114 2.81 -15.92 12.28
C THR A 114 2.12 -15.53 13.59
N LEU A 115 1.31 -14.47 13.59
CA LEU A 115 0.55 -14.07 14.78
C LEU A 115 -0.45 -15.14 15.22
N LEU A 116 -1.14 -15.78 14.27
CA LEU A 116 -2.06 -16.87 14.57
C LEU A 116 -1.34 -18.08 15.20
N ILE A 117 -0.13 -18.41 14.72
CA ILE A 117 0.68 -19.49 15.27
C ILE A 117 1.18 -19.14 16.69
N LEU A 118 1.61 -17.89 16.91
CA LEU A 118 2.08 -17.38 18.20
C LEU A 118 0.96 -17.16 19.22
N GLN A 119 -0.30 -17.16 18.78
CA GLN A 119 -1.49 -17.10 19.64
C GLN A 119 -1.91 -18.47 20.21
N LYS A 120 -1.20 -19.56 19.86
CA LYS A 120 -1.22 -20.77 20.68
C LYS A 120 -0.48 -20.54 21.99
#